data_AF-A0A2V1NZS9-F1
#
_entry.id   AF-A0A2V1NZS9-F1
#
_cell.length_a   1.000
_cell.length_b   1.000
_cell.length_c   1.000
_cell.angle_alpha   90.00
_cell.angle_beta   90.00
_cell.angle_gamma   90.00
#
_symmetry.space_group_name_H-M   'P 1'
#
loop_
_entity.id
_entity.type
_entity.pdbx_description
1 polymer ?
#
loop_
_entity_poly.entity_id
_entity_poly.type
_entity_poly.pdbx_seq_one_letter_code
_entity_poly.pdbx_strand_id
1 'polypeptide(L)'
;MALPSTGPISLSQVNTELGRAAGATISLGDAGLRGLAGVANGTIGLSALRGKSAQFTHTITSHQQELDLHAYLRGQGWDGTSKVEVTIATGVYIWSDNTTVAALDTGGAFPDGLTLVNHGFIMGKGGDGGYQLTDRTSYVAPTVGGPAITLTQPIIIDNSNGYIGGGGGGGAACTGSARLGLLPTAMHSPGGGGAGGGRGGPMPYGDTDNLVLGDFGAGGAIGQPGSVATGSNNWAGANLPSHGGAGGASGIGAEEARGV
;
A
#
# COMPACT_ATOMS: atom_id res chain seq x y z
N MET A 1 -6.79 -26.77 11.31
CA MET A 1 -5.50 -27.49 11.17
C MET A 1 -5.80 -28.78 10.44
N ALA A 2 -5.25 -28.96 9.23
CA ALA A 2 -5.62 -30.07 8.36
C ALA A 2 -5.63 -31.45 9.08
N LEU A 3 -6.62 -32.28 8.73
CA LEU A 3 -6.76 -33.62 9.29
C LEU A 3 -5.55 -34.51 8.92
N PRO A 4 -5.16 -35.47 9.80
CA PRO A 4 -3.98 -36.32 9.57
C PRO A 4 -3.95 -36.96 8.18
N SER A 5 -2.83 -36.78 7.48
CA SER A 5 -2.59 -37.39 6.17
C SER A 5 -2.31 -38.89 6.28
N THR A 6 -1.76 -39.35 7.42
CA THR A 6 -1.47 -40.75 7.74
C THR A 6 -1.95 -41.10 9.15
N GLY A 7 -2.09 -42.40 9.46
CA GLY A 7 -2.48 -42.87 10.80
C GLY A 7 -3.99 -42.84 11.07
N PRO A 8 -4.43 -43.11 12.31
CA PRO A 8 -5.85 -43.09 12.67
C PRO A 8 -6.41 -41.66 12.64
N ILE A 9 -7.60 -41.50 12.05
CA ILE A 9 -8.41 -40.28 12.15
C ILE A 9 -9.53 -40.56 13.14
N SER A 10 -9.70 -39.68 14.13
CA SER A 10 -10.84 -39.73 15.05
C SER A 10 -11.95 -38.76 14.62
N LEU A 11 -13.20 -39.09 14.96
CA LEU A 11 -14.33 -38.16 14.78
C LEU A 11 -14.19 -36.90 15.64
N SER A 12 -13.47 -36.99 16.76
CA SER A 12 -13.15 -35.81 17.58
C SER A 12 -12.28 -34.82 16.83
N GLN A 13 -11.30 -35.29 16.05
CA GLN A 13 -10.48 -34.43 15.18
C GLN A 13 -11.32 -33.79 14.07
N VAL A 14 -12.23 -34.55 13.46
CA VAL A 14 -13.15 -34.03 12.43
C VAL A 14 -14.07 -32.95 13.00
N ASN A 15 -14.62 -33.16 14.19
CA ASN A 15 -15.39 -32.14 14.89
C ASN A 15 -14.58 -30.87 15.12
N THR A 16 -13.37 -31.00 15.67
CA THR A 16 -12.51 -29.85 15.91
C THR A 16 -12.16 -29.11 14.61
N GLU A 17 -11.91 -29.82 13.51
CA GLU A 17 -11.63 -29.20 12.22
C GLU A 17 -12.84 -28.46 11.64
N LEU A 18 -14.05 -28.94 11.89
CA LEU A 18 -15.31 -28.26 11.55
C LEU A 18 -15.72 -27.17 12.56
N GLY A 19 -14.86 -26.84 13.53
CA GLY A 19 -15.15 -25.84 14.56
C GLY A 19 -16.18 -26.29 15.62
N ARG A 20 -16.47 -27.59 15.72
CA ARG A 20 -17.38 -28.19 16.71
C ARG A 20 -16.62 -28.65 17.95
N ALA A 21 -17.34 -28.79 19.07
CA ALA A 21 -16.78 -29.43 20.27
C ALA A 21 -16.32 -30.86 19.95
N ALA A 22 -15.15 -31.26 20.45
CA ALA A 22 -14.53 -32.55 20.12
C ALA A 22 -15.44 -33.76 20.40
N GLY A 23 -16.29 -33.69 21.43
CA GLY A 23 -17.25 -34.73 21.80
C GLY A 23 -18.62 -34.63 21.13
N ALA A 24 -18.83 -33.68 20.22
CA ALA A 24 -20.12 -33.51 19.55
C ALA A 24 -20.45 -34.74 18.69
N THR A 25 -21.72 -35.12 18.63
CA THR A 25 -22.16 -36.17 17.70
C THR A 25 -22.00 -35.68 16.26
N ILE A 26 -21.35 -36.47 15.42
CA ILE A 26 -21.18 -36.18 13.99
C ILE A 26 -21.50 -37.41 13.16
N SER A 27 -22.22 -37.20 12.06
CA SER A 27 -22.58 -38.23 11.10
C SER A 27 -21.80 -38.04 9.81
N LEU A 28 -21.45 -39.12 9.13
CA LEU A 28 -20.89 -39.08 7.78
C LEU A 28 -21.86 -38.48 6.74
N GLY A 29 -23.15 -38.41 7.08
CA GLY A 29 -24.17 -37.73 6.29
C GLY A 29 -24.26 -36.22 6.52
N ASP A 30 -23.54 -35.67 7.51
CA ASP A 30 -23.57 -34.25 7.85
C ASP A 30 -23.02 -33.40 6.70
N ALA A 31 -23.73 -32.32 6.35
CA ALA A 31 -23.39 -31.46 5.23
C ALA A 31 -21.99 -30.82 5.40
N GLY A 32 -21.59 -30.46 6.63
CA GLY A 32 -20.28 -29.89 6.89
C GLY A 32 -19.14 -30.89 6.67
N LEU A 33 -19.33 -32.13 7.12
CA LEU A 33 -18.36 -33.21 6.90
C LEU A 33 -18.24 -33.55 5.40
N ARG A 34 -19.37 -33.60 4.70
CA ARG A 34 -19.39 -33.85 3.24
C ARG A 34 -18.76 -32.72 2.45
N GLY A 35 -18.98 -31.47 2.85
CA GLY A 35 -18.31 -30.30 2.30
C GLY A 35 -16.80 -30.41 2.45
N LEU A 36 -16.32 -30.71 3.66
CA LEU A 36 -14.90 -30.91 3.95
C LEU A 36 -14.27 -32.04 3.09
N ALA A 37 -15.02 -33.09 2.82
CA ALA A 37 -14.57 -34.19 1.97
C ALA A 37 -14.61 -33.89 0.46
N GLY A 38 -15.36 -32.87 0.04
CA GLY A 38 -15.65 -32.60 -1.37
C GLY A 38 -16.56 -33.64 -2.03
N VAL A 39 -17.41 -34.34 -1.26
CA VAL A 39 -18.28 -35.42 -1.76
C VAL A 39 -19.73 -35.13 -1.38
N ALA A 40 -20.48 -34.55 -2.32
CA ALA A 40 -21.88 -34.15 -2.10
C ALA A 40 -22.82 -35.36 -1.91
N ASN A 41 -22.64 -36.43 -2.69
CA ASN A 41 -23.55 -37.59 -2.71
C ASN A 41 -22.77 -38.92 -2.68
N GLY A 42 -23.46 -40.00 -2.32
CA GLY A 42 -22.90 -41.35 -2.31
C GLY A 42 -22.10 -41.68 -1.04
N THR A 43 -21.56 -42.90 -0.99
CA THR A 43 -20.83 -43.40 0.17
C THR A 43 -19.55 -42.60 0.40
N ILE A 44 -19.38 -42.11 1.63
CA ILE A 44 -18.16 -41.46 2.08
C ILE A 44 -17.59 -42.23 3.27
N GLY A 45 -16.27 -42.44 3.27
CA GLY A 45 -15.55 -43.01 4.40
C GLY A 45 -14.62 -41.98 5.04
N LEU A 46 -14.17 -42.25 6.26
CA LEU A 46 -13.19 -41.41 6.97
C LEU A 46 -11.89 -41.20 6.19
N SER A 47 -11.53 -42.13 5.30
CA SER A 47 -10.38 -41.98 4.40
C SER A 47 -10.49 -40.78 3.46
N ALA A 48 -11.69 -40.36 3.09
CA ALA A 48 -11.93 -39.21 2.21
C ALA A 48 -11.60 -37.86 2.87
N LEU A 49 -11.49 -37.84 4.20
CA LEU A 49 -11.18 -36.66 4.99
C LEU A 49 -9.66 -36.47 5.23
N ARG A 50 -8.83 -37.43 4.81
CA ARG A 50 -7.38 -37.35 5.00
C ARG A 50 -6.79 -36.14 4.31
N GLY A 51 -6.02 -35.34 5.04
CA GLY A 51 -5.39 -34.12 4.53
C GLY A 51 -6.34 -32.98 4.20
N LYS A 52 -7.65 -33.12 4.49
CA LYS A 52 -8.63 -32.05 4.27
C LYS A 52 -8.55 -31.01 5.39
N SER A 53 -8.84 -29.76 5.04
CA SER A 53 -8.96 -28.67 6.00
C SER A 53 -10.19 -27.82 5.69
N ALA A 54 -10.87 -27.35 6.74
CA ALA A 54 -11.94 -26.36 6.63
C ALA A 54 -11.41 -24.93 6.45
N GLN A 55 -10.08 -24.77 6.50
CA GLN A 55 -9.37 -23.51 6.31
C GLN A 55 -8.52 -23.58 5.05
N PHE A 56 -8.67 -22.59 4.17
CA PHE A 56 -7.78 -22.32 3.06
C PHE A 56 -6.59 -21.48 3.56
N THR A 57 -5.38 -22.00 3.39
CA THR A 57 -4.15 -21.30 3.74
C THR A 57 -3.37 -20.93 2.49
N HIS A 58 -2.90 -19.68 2.41
CA HIS A 58 -2.08 -19.23 1.29
C HIS A 58 -0.98 -18.29 1.75
N THR A 59 0.18 -18.33 1.10
CA THR A 59 1.27 -17.38 1.34
C THR A 59 1.58 -16.61 0.08
N ILE A 60 1.46 -15.29 0.14
CA ILE A 60 1.84 -14.37 -0.93
C ILE A 60 3.34 -14.15 -0.84
N THR A 61 4.08 -14.61 -1.84
CA THR A 61 5.56 -14.60 -1.89
C THR A 61 6.13 -13.61 -2.90
N SER A 62 5.28 -12.90 -3.64
CA SER A 62 5.69 -11.91 -4.65
C SER A 62 4.93 -10.60 -4.46
N HIS A 63 5.58 -9.51 -4.82
CA HIS A 63 5.00 -8.16 -4.72
C HIS A 63 3.69 -8.07 -5.52
N GLN A 64 2.67 -7.40 -4.97
CA GLN A 64 1.40 -7.14 -5.66
C GLN A 64 1.06 -5.64 -5.64
N GLN A 65 0.66 -5.10 -6.78
CA GLN A 65 0.16 -3.75 -6.90
C GLN A 65 -1.37 -3.78 -6.83
N GLU A 66 -1.97 -2.95 -5.97
CA GLU A 66 -3.43 -2.72 -5.87
C GLU A 66 -4.21 -4.05 -5.79
N LEU A 67 -3.87 -4.87 -4.79
CA LEU A 67 -4.33 -6.25 -4.67
C LEU A 67 -5.80 -6.32 -4.26
N ASP A 68 -6.65 -6.86 -5.13
CA ASP A 68 -7.93 -7.46 -4.74
C ASP A 68 -7.68 -8.87 -4.19
N LEU A 69 -7.72 -9.00 -2.86
CA LEU A 69 -7.40 -10.25 -2.17
C LEU A 69 -8.42 -11.36 -2.47
N HIS A 70 -9.71 -11.04 -2.58
CA HIS A 70 -10.74 -12.03 -2.87
C HIS A 70 -10.55 -12.61 -4.28
N ALA A 71 -10.41 -11.75 -5.29
CA ALA A 71 -10.14 -12.19 -6.67
C ALA A 71 -8.82 -12.97 -6.76
N TYR A 72 -7.77 -12.51 -6.08
CA TYR A 72 -6.49 -13.19 -6.04
C TYR A 72 -6.59 -14.60 -5.48
N LEU A 73 -7.21 -14.79 -4.30
CA LEU A 73 -7.31 -16.09 -3.66
C LEU A 73 -8.20 -17.06 -4.44
N ARG A 74 -9.25 -16.57 -5.11
CA ARG A 74 -10.03 -17.36 -6.07
C ARG A 74 -9.14 -17.91 -7.19
N GLY A 75 -8.21 -17.09 -7.70
CA GLY A 75 -7.18 -17.52 -8.65
C GLY A 75 -6.19 -18.53 -8.07
N GLN A 76 -5.97 -18.53 -6.76
CA GLN A 76 -5.13 -19.52 -6.05
C GLN A 76 -5.88 -20.80 -5.65
N GLY A 77 -7.16 -20.93 -6.02
CA GLY A 77 -7.96 -22.14 -5.77
C GLY A 77 -8.80 -22.12 -4.50
N TRP A 78 -8.95 -20.96 -3.84
CA TRP A 78 -9.94 -20.81 -2.77
C TRP A 78 -11.35 -21.02 -3.33
N ASP A 79 -12.20 -21.75 -2.61
CA ASP A 79 -13.55 -22.13 -3.02
C ASP A 79 -14.58 -20.99 -2.93
N GLY A 80 -14.23 -19.87 -2.30
CA GLY A 80 -15.10 -18.71 -2.10
C GLY A 80 -15.94 -18.77 -0.82
N THR A 81 -15.80 -19.83 -0.03
CA THR A 81 -16.62 -20.07 1.16
C THR A 81 -15.81 -20.41 2.39
N SER A 82 -14.80 -21.29 2.25
CA SER A 82 -13.94 -21.76 3.34
C SER A 82 -13.27 -20.62 4.07
N LYS A 83 -13.02 -20.80 5.37
CA LYS A 83 -12.26 -19.83 6.17
C LYS A 83 -10.89 -19.60 5.55
N VAL A 84 -10.43 -18.34 5.49
CA VAL A 84 -9.12 -18.00 4.91
C VAL A 84 -8.14 -17.58 5.99
N GLU A 85 -6.92 -18.10 5.90
CA GLU A 85 -5.74 -17.51 6.50
C GLU A 85 -4.71 -17.24 5.40
N VAL A 86 -4.39 -15.97 5.19
CA VAL A 86 -3.43 -15.55 4.18
C VAL A 86 -2.24 -14.87 4.86
N THR A 87 -1.05 -15.29 4.47
CA THR A 87 0.20 -14.73 4.97
C THR A 87 0.88 -13.92 3.87
N ILE A 88 1.23 -12.67 4.15
CA ILE A 88 2.16 -11.90 3.32
C ILE A 88 3.57 -12.21 3.81
N ALA A 89 4.41 -12.78 2.95
CA ALA A 89 5.76 -13.17 3.32
C ALA A 89 6.66 -11.96 3.63
N THR A 90 7.74 -12.21 4.37
CA THR A 90 8.74 -11.18 4.68
C THR A 90 9.36 -10.60 3.41
N GLY A 91 9.56 -9.29 3.38
CA GLY A 91 10.10 -8.57 2.21
C GLY A 91 9.12 -8.40 1.04
N VAL A 92 7.91 -8.98 1.11
CA VAL A 92 6.87 -8.76 0.09
C VAL A 92 6.19 -7.42 0.32
N TYR A 93 5.92 -6.71 -0.77
CA TYR A 93 5.22 -5.43 -0.77
C TYR A 93 3.88 -5.59 -1.47
N ILE A 94 2.84 -5.15 -0.79
CA ILE A 94 1.53 -4.87 -1.35
C ILE A 94 1.41 -3.34 -1.36
N TRP A 95 1.37 -2.72 -2.54
CA TRP A 95 1.42 -1.26 -2.64
C TRP A 95 0.38 -0.71 -3.61
N SER A 96 0.12 0.59 -3.53
CA SER A 96 -0.69 1.31 -4.51
C SER A 96 0.15 2.38 -5.21
N ASP A 97 -0.12 2.59 -6.51
CA ASP A 97 0.42 3.73 -7.25
C ASP A 97 -0.63 4.80 -7.50
N ASN A 98 -1.80 4.65 -6.90
CA ASN A 98 -2.93 5.55 -7.00
C ASN A 98 -3.38 6.03 -5.61
N THR A 99 -3.47 7.34 -5.41
CA THR A 99 -3.91 7.92 -4.13
C THR A 99 -5.36 7.61 -3.78
N THR A 100 -6.17 7.13 -4.73
CA THR A 100 -7.58 6.77 -4.49
C THR A 100 -7.83 5.28 -4.35
N VAL A 101 -6.83 4.44 -4.64
CA VAL A 101 -6.94 2.97 -4.58
C VAL A 101 -6.09 2.46 -3.43
N ALA A 102 -6.67 1.59 -2.59
CA ALA A 102 -5.92 0.97 -1.51
C ALA A 102 -4.86 0.01 -2.06
N ALA A 103 -3.77 -0.16 -1.32
CA ALA A 103 -2.78 -1.17 -1.67
C ALA A 103 -3.35 -2.59 -1.61
N LEU A 104 -4.15 -2.87 -0.56
CA LEU A 104 -4.87 -4.12 -0.40
C LEU A 104 -6.37 -3.81 -0.22
N ASP A 105 -7.19 -4.34 -1.10
CA ASP A 105 -8.63 -4.40 -0.94
C ASP A 105 -9.02 -5.85 -0.64
N THR A 106 -9.85 -6.06 0.39
CA THR A 106 -10.43 -7.39 0.61
C THR A 106 -11.37 -7.77 -0.54
N GLY A 107 -11.97 -6.81 -1.25
CA GLY A 107 -12.69 -6.96 -2.52
C GLY A 107 -14.07 -7.62 -2.44
N GLY A 108 -14.22 -8.66 -1.62
CA GLY A 108 -15.44 -9.45 -1.51
C GLY A 108 -15.69 -10.02 -0.11
N ALA A 109 -16.75 -10.81 0.00
CA ALA A 109 -17.11 -11.46 1.26
C ALA A 109 -16.21 -12.67 1.54
N PHE A 110 -15.84 -12.84 2.80
CA PHE A 110 -15.22 -14.05 3.34
C PHE A 110 -16.19 -14.66 4.36
N PRO A 111 -17.14 -15.51 3.93
CA PRO A 111 -18.27 -15.95 4.75
C PRO A 111 -17.85 -16.62 6.07
N ASP A 112 -16.83 -17.47 6.02
CA ASP A 112 -16.29 -18.17 7.19
C ASP A 112 -15.10 -17.43 7.85
N GLY A 113 -14.88 -16.18 7.44
CA GLY A 113 -13.88 -15.26 8.01
C GLY A 113 -12.53 -15.24 7.28
N LEU A 114 -11.82 -14.14 7.49
CA LEU A 114 -10.47 -13.90 6.97
C LEU A 114 -9.53 -13.54 8.13
N THR A 115 -8.39 -14.23 8.16
CA THR A 115 -7.21 -13.86 8.95
C THR A 115 -6.09 -13.44 7.99
N LEU A 116 -5.67 -12.19 8.09
CA LEU A 116 -4.52 -11.65 7.37
C LEU A 116 -3.32 -11.62 8.31
N VAL A 117 -2.28 -12.40 7.99
CA VAL A 117 -1.00 -12.41 8.71
C VAL A 117 0.00 -11.61 7.89
N ASN A 118 0.34 -10.41 8.33
CA ASN A 118 1.30 -9.55 7.63
C ASN A 118 2.70 -9.69 8.24
N HIS A 119 3.63 -10.26 7.48
CA HIS A 119 5.06 -10.20 7.76
C HIS A 119 5.83 -9.30 6.77
N GLY A 120 5.12 -8.73 5.79
CA GLY A 120 5.67 -7.85 4.77
C GLY A 120 5.25 -6.40 4.97
N PHE A 121 5.00 -5.71 3.85
CA PHE A 121 4.64 -4.30 3.81
C PHE A 121 3.33 -4.09 3.06
N ILE A 122 2.39 -3.35 3.64
CA ILE A 122 1.18 -2.88 2.97
C ILE A 122 1.20 -1.35 2.97
N MET A 123 1.32 -0.72 1.80
CA MET A 123 1.58 0.72 1.69
C MET A 123 0.72 1.45 0.68
N GLY A 124 -0.05 2.44 1.14
CA GLY A 124 -0.79 3.36 0.27
C GLY A 124 0.14 4.33 -0.48
N LYS A 125 -0.33 4.88 -1.60
CA LYS A 125 0.44 5.85 -2.38
C LYS A 125 0.57 7.20 -1.67
N GLY A 126 1.76 7.76 -1.60
CA GLY A 126 1.98 9.14 -1.14
C GLY A 126 1.34 10.16 -2.07
N GLY A 127 0.87 11.26 -1.49
CA GLY A 127 0.37 12.42 -2.23
C GLY A 127 1.50 13.25 -2.82
N ASP A 128 1.25 13.84 -3.99
CA ASP A 128 2.15 14.79 -4.63
C ASP A 128 2.21 16.12 -3.86
N GLY A 129 3.42 16.69 -3.77
CA GLY A 129 3.68 18.00 -3.19
C GLY A 129 3.15 19.14 -4.06
N GLY A 130 2.72 20.22 -3.43
CA GLY A 130 2.21 21.40 -4.14
C GLY A 130 3.32 22.30 -4.67
N TYR A 131 2.99 23.15 -5.65
CA TYR A 131 3.95 24.06 -6.29
C TYR A 131 3.24 25.22 -6.99
N GLN A 132 3.98 26.31 -7.20
CA GLN A 132 3.50 27.47 -7.92
C GLN A 132 3.73 27.32 -9.44
N LEU A 133 2.81 27.85 -10.24
CA LEU A 133 2.95 27.89 -11.69
C LEU A 133 3.80 29.08 -12.16
N THR A 134 4.19 29.06 -13.43
CA THR A 134 5.03 30.11 -14.05
C THR A 134 4.34 31.48 -14.16
N ASP A 135 3.05 31.58 -13.88
CA ASP A 135 2.31 32.85 -13.87
C ASP A 135 2.42 33.59 -12.52
N ARG A 136 3.13 33.01 -11.53
CA ARG A 136 3.33 33.52 -10.16
C ARG A 136 2.08 33.81 -9.34
N THR A 137 0.90 33.50 -9.86
CA THR A 137 -0.39 33.81 -9.22
C THR A 137 -1.21 32.55 -8.99
N SER A 138 -0.97 31.51 -9.80
CA SER A 138 -1.61 30.22 -9.70
C SER A 138 -0.78 29.22 -8.90
N TYR A 139 -1.49 28.34 -8.21
CA TYR A 139 -0.90 27.34 -7.34
C TYR A 139 -1.55 25.98 -7.53
N VAL A 140 -0.72 24.93 -7.54
CA VAL A 140 -1.16 23.54 -7.50
C VAL A 140 -1.08 23.07 -6.05
N ALA A 141 -2.24 22.77 -5.48
CA ALA A 141 -2.34 22.28 -4.10
C ALA A 141 -1.67 20.91 -3.95
N PRO A 142 -1.06 20.62 -2.79
CA PRO A 142 -0.63 19.25 -2.50
C PRO A 142 -1.83 18.32 -2.45
N THR A 143 -1.58 17.05 -2.76
CA THR A 143 -2.61 16.01 -2.71
C THR A 143 -2.48 15.17 -1.45
N VAL A 144 -3.59 14.57 -1.03
CA VAL A 144 -3.61 13.62 0.07
C VAL A 144 -3.01 12.28 -0.37
N GLY A 145 -2.42 11.55 0.57
CA GLY A 145 -2.00 10.17 0.31
C GLY A 145 -3.19 9.21 0.35
N GLY A 146 -3.00 8.04 -0.26
CA GLY A 146 -4.02 7.00 -0.39
C GLY A 146 -4.03 6.00 0.77
N PRO A 147 -5.12 5.23 0.89
CA PRO A 147 -5.26 4.23 1.94
C PRO A 147 -4.31 3.04 1.73
N ALA A 148 -3.93 2.37 2.83
CA ALA A 148 -3.21 1.11 2.76
C ALA A 148 -4.15 -0.08 2.54
N ILE A 149 -5.26 -0.12 3.29
CA ILE A 149 -6.20 -1.24 3.29
C ILE A 149 -7.62 -0.72 3.20
N THR A 150 -8.42 -1.36 2.35
CA THR A 150 -9.88 -1.28 2.37
C THR A 150 -10.45 -2.61 2.85
N LEU A 151 -11.36 -2.57 3.83
CA LEU A 151 -12.02 -3.73 4.39
C LEU A 151 -13.51 -3.73 4.02
N THR A 152 -13.98 -4.78 3.37
CA THR A 152 -15.39 -5.00 3.00
C THR A 152 -16.20 -5.57 4.16
N GLN A 153 -15.54 -6.22 5.12
CA GLN A 153 -16.13 -6.83 6.30
C GLN A 153 -15.12 -6.86 7.47
N PRO A 154 -15.55 -7.16 8.71
CA PRO A 154 -14.63 -7.41 9.81
C PRO A 154 -13.71 -8.61 9.52
N ILE A 155 -12.41 -8.45 9.79
CA ILE A 155 -11.39 -9.49 9.65
C ILE A 155 -10.44 -9.46 10.84
N ILE A 156 -9.62 -10.50 10.98
CA ILE A 156 -8.50 -10.51 11.94
C ILE A 156 -7.23 -10.13 11.18
N ILE A 157 -6.46 -9.18 11.71
CA ILE A 157 -5.16 -8.82 11.18
C ILE A 157 -4.11 -9.08 12.25
N ASP A 158 -3.16 -9.97 11.98
CA ASP A 158 -1.92 -10.08 12.72
C ASP A 158 -0.84 -9.30 11.98
N ASN A 159 -0.42 -8.17 12.54
CA ASN A 159 0.65 -7.32 12.00
C ASN A 159 1.90 -7.32 12.90
N SER A 160 2.07 -8.33 13.75
CA SER A 160 3.14 -8.32 14.77
C SER A 160 4.56 -8.28 14.17
N ASN A 161 4.72 -8.79 12.94
CA ASN A 161 6.01 -8.82 12.23
C ASN A 161 5.99 -8.04 10.91
N GLY A 162 4.98 -7.21 10.67
CA GLY A 162 4.76 -6.51 9.41
C GLY A 162 4.60 -5.01 9.56
N TYR A 163 4.48 -4.32 8.43
CA TYR A 163 4.22 -2.89 8.37
C TYR A 163 2.96 -2.59 7.56
N ILE A 164 2.11 -1.71 8.11
CA ILE A 164 0.94 -1.16 7.42
C ILE A 164 1.02 0.35 7.56
N GLY A 165 1.09 1.05 6.42
CA GLY A 165 1.18 2.51 6.39
C GLY A 165 0.36 3.09 5.25
N GLY A 166 -0.57 3.98 5.58
CA GLY A 166 -1.22 4.81 4.55
C GLY A 166 -0.20 5.71 3.85
N GLY A 167 -0.58 6.22 2.69
CA GLY A 167 0.19 7.25 2.01
C GLY A 167 0.22 8.54 2.81
N GLY A 168 1.40 9.16 2.92
CA GLY A 168 1.53 10.49 3.49
C GLY A 168 0.95 11.55 2.55
N GLY A 169 0.40 12.65 3.08
CA GLY A 169 0.03 13.81 2.27
C GLY A 169 1.26 14.54 1.72
N GLY A 170 1.11 15.17 0.57
CA GLY A 170 2.13 16.07 0.02
C GLY A 170 2.27 17.34 0.87
N GLY A 171 3.48 17.88 0.94
CA GLY A 171 3.78 19.17 1.54
C GLY A 171 3.25 20.32 0.70
N ALA A 172 2.84 21.41 1.35
CA ALA A 172 2.53 22.65 0.67
C ALA A 172 3.82 23.36 0.20
N ALA A 173 3.73 24.08 -0.89
CA ALA A 173 4.71 25.09 -1.25
C ALA A 173 4.54 26.33 -0.38
N CYS A 174 5.60 27.13 -0.31
CA CYS A 174 5.56 28.46 0.25
C CYS A 174 5.98 29.50 -0.80
N THR A 175 5.33 30.66 -0.74
CA THR A 175 5.73 31.86 -1.48
C THR A 175 5.96 32.96 -0.46
N GLY A 176 7.01 33.75 -0.63
CA GLY A 176 7.36 34.85 0.26
C GLY A 176 8.28 35.86 -0.41
N SER A 177 8.82 36.76 0.40
CA SER A 177 9.81 37.72 -0.04
C SER A 177 10.89 37.87 1.03
N ALA A 178 12.16 37.76 0.64
CA ALA A 178 13.28 38.17 1.49
C ALA A 178 13.90 39.46 0.95
N ARG A 179 14.66 40.16 1.80
CA ARG A 179 15.53 41.24 1.33
C ARG A 179 16.92 40.68 1.05
N LEU A 180 17.25 40.50 -0.23
CA LEU A 180 18.64 40.40 -0.67
C LEU A 180 19.10 41.81 -1.10
N GLY A 181 19.82 42.50 -0.22
CA GLY A 181 20.23 43.89 -0.46
C GLY A 181 19.12 44.92 -0.23
N LEU A 182 19.01 45.93 -1.10
CA LEU A 182 18.02 47.02 -0.96
C LEU A 182 16.62 46.68 -1.48
N LEU A 183 16.45 45.60 -2.25
CA LEU A 183 15.20 45.26 -2.92
C LEU A 183 14.58 43.97 -2.33
N PRO A 184 13.24 43.89 -2.22
CA PRO A 184 12.56 42.64 -1.92
C PRO A 184 12.65 41.70 -3.13
N THR A 185 13.12 40.48 -2.91
CA THR A 185 13.18 39.41 -3.91
C THR A 185 12.11 38.36 -3.60
N ALA A 186 11.30 38.02 -4.60
CA ALA A 186 10.31 36.96 -4.46
C ALA A 186 11.03 35.62 -4.23
N MET A 187 10.46 34.81 -3.35
CA MET A 187 11.03 33.57 -2.86
C MET A 187 9.98 32.47 -2.90
N HIS A 188 10.31 31.35 -3.54
CA HIS A 188 9.37 30.24 -3.69
C HIS A 188 10.04 28.93 -3.31
N SER A 189 9.30 28.05 -2.62
CA SER A 189 9.73 26.67 -2.40
C SER A 189 8.58 25.75 -2.72
N PRO A 190 8.78 24.72 -3.56
CA PRO A 190 7.77 23.70 -3.74
C PRO A 190 7.68 22.78 -2.51
N GLY A 191 6.58 22.07 -2.42
CA GLY A 191 6.34 21.07 -1.40
C GLY A 191 6.92 19.70 -1.76
N GLY A 192 7.33 18.96 -0.73
CA GLY A 192 7.77 17.57 -0.86
C GLY A 192 6.60 16.62 -1.09
N GLY A 193 6.85 15.51 -1.79
CA GLY A 193 5.92 14.39 -1.91
C GLY A 193 5.80 13.61 -0.60
N GLY A 194 4.63 13.02 -0.37
CA GLY A 194 4.34 12.22 0.80
C GLY A 194 5.00 10.84 0.77
N ALA A 195 5.16 10.23 1.95
CA ALA A 195 5.61 8.85 2.10
C ALA A 195 4.71 7.88 1.31
N GLY A 196 5.29 6.85 0.70
CA GLY A 196 4.58 5.97 -0.24
C GLY A 196 4.74 6.37 -1.71
N GLY A 197 5.78 7.13 -2.06
CA GLY A 197 6.14 7.43 -3.45
C GLY A 197 5.43 8.65 -4.06
N GLY A 198 4.99 9.61 -3.23
CA GLY A 198 4.50 10.90 -3.73
C GLY A 198 5.61 11.67 -4.45
N ARG A 199 5.26 12.39 -5.52
CA ARG A 199 6.20 13.24 -6.26
C ARG A 199 6.34 14.61 -5.61
N GLY A 200 7.50 15.22 -5.77
CA GLY A 200 7.79 16.55 -5.30
C GLY A 200 7.35 17.58 -6.31
N GLY A 201 6.76 18.68 -5.86
CA GLY A 201 6.41 19.78 -6.76
C GLY A 201 7.67 20.37 -7.41
N PRO A 202 7.63 20.83 -8.67
CA PRO A 202 8.74 21.50 -9.32
C PRO A 202 8.94 22.91 -8.76
N MET A 203 10.19 23.37 -8.76
CA MET A 203 10.52 24.74 -8.38
C MET A 203 10.49 25.65 -9.63
N PRO A 204 9.73 26.76 -9.63
CA PRO A 204 9.81 27.77 -10.68
C PRO A 204 11.12 28.55 -10.58
N TYR A 205 11.81 28.74 -11.71
CA TYR A 205 13.07 29.48 -11.78
C TYR A 205 13.18 30.32 -13.06
N GLY A 206 13.96 31.39 -13.01
CA GLY A 206 14.10 32.37 -14.09
C GLY A 206 13.90 33.81 -13.61
N ASP A 207 13.93 34.76 -14.54
CA ASP A 207 13.72 36.18 -14.23
C ASP A 207 12.23 36.57 -14.36
N THR A 208 11.93 37.87 -14.21
CA THR A 208 10.56 38.37 -14.28
C THR A 208 9.88 38.07 -15.63
N ASP A 209 10.64 37.97 -16.71
CA ASP A 209 10.14 37.90 -18.09
C ASP A 209 10.20 36.47 -18.68
N ASN A 210 10.92 35.53 -18.06
CA ASN A 210 11.15 34.18 -18.57
C ASN A 210 11.20 33.12 -17.46
N LEU A 211 10.10 32.97 -16.72
CA LEU A 211 9.96 31.96 -15.67
C LEU A 211 9.60 30.58 -16.26
N VAL A 212 10.32 29.55 -15.86
CA VAL A 212 10.11 28.15 -16.26
C VAL A 212 10.01 27.24 -15.04
N LEU A 213 9.34 26.08 -15.19
CA LEU A 213 9.31 25.06 -14.14
C LEU A 213 10.53 24.14 -14.28
N GLY A 214 11.13 23.79 -13.15
CA GLY A 214 12.06 22.66 -13.09
C GLY A 214 11.36 21.31 -13.18
N ASP A 215 12.16 20.26 -13.04
CA ASP A 215 11.64 18.89 -12.99
C ASP A 215 10.94 18.60 -11.65
N PHE A 216 10.02 17.64 -11.69
CA PHE A 216 9.44 17.07 -10.48
C PHE A 216 10.46 16.18 -9.78
N GLY A 217 10.48 16.22 -8.44
CA GLY A 217 11.20 15.21 -7.66
C GLY A 217 10.48 13.88 -7.76
N ALA A 218 11.07 12.87 -8.41
CA ALA A 218 10.40 11.58 -8.55
C ALA A 218 10.25 10.90 -7.18
N GLY A 219 9.06 10.35 -6.91
CA GLY A 219 8.82 9.49 -5.75
C GLY A 219 9.71 8.24 -5.77
N GLY A 220 9.94 7.64 -4.61
CA GLY A 220 10.76 6.44 -4.50
C GLY A 220 10.08 5.21 -5.09
N ALA A 221 10.87 4.32 -5.69
CA ALA A 221 10.42 2.96 -5.98
C ALA A 221 10.13 2.20 -4.67
N ILE A 222 9.53 1.01 -4.78
CA ILE A 222 9.23 0.15 -3.63
C ILE A 222 10.48 -0.06 -2.76
N GLY A 223 10.38 0.31 -1.48
CA GLY A 223 11.46 0.18 -0.51
C GLY A 223 12.64 1.13 -0.71
N GLN A 224 12.55 2.11 -1.62
CA GLN A 224 13.60 3.07 -1.91
C GLN A 224 13.18 4.50 -1.56
N PRO A 225 14.12 5.39 -1.19
CA PRO A 225 13.86 6.81 -1.13
C PRO A 225 13.55 7.38 -2.53
N GLY A 226 12.74 8.43 -2.57
CA GLY A 226 12.57 9.28 -3.75
C GLY A 226 13.82 10.09 -4.08
N SER A 227 13.81 10.67 -5.28
CA SER A 227 14.88 11.54 -5.79
C SER A 227 14.59 13.01 -5.56
N VAL A 228 15.65 13.83 -5.57
CA VAL A 228 15.58 15.28 -5.55
C VAL A 228 15.81 15.80 -6.96
N ALA A 229 14.91 16.65 -7.46
CA ALA A 229 15.11 17.35 -8.72
C ALA A 229 16.06 18.55 -8.52
N THR A 230 17.13 18.60 -9.33
CA THR A 230 18.19 19.63 -9.25
C THR A 230 18.20 20.61 -10.42
N GLY A 231 17.32 20.42 -11.41
CA GLY A 231 17.29 21.18 -12.66
C GLY A 231 16.91 22.67 -12.54
N SER A 232 16.60 23.16 -11.34
CA SER A 232 16.23 24.56 -11.12
C SER A 232 17.37 25.44 -10.57
N ASN A 233 18.59 24.92 -10.44
CA ASN A 233 19.75 25.69 -9.97
C ASN A 233 20.47 26.41 -11.12
N ASN A 234 20.03 27.64 -11.46
CA ASN A 234 20.57 28.40 -12.58
C ASN A 234 21.51 29.57 -12.23
N TRP A 235 21.90 29.74 -10.95
CA TRP A 235 22.93 30.73 -10.62
C TRP A 235 24.33 30.17 -10.90
N ALA A 236 24.99 30.72 -11.91
CA ALA A 236 26.39 30.40 -12.22
C ALA A 236 27.28 30.62 -10.99
N GLY A 237 27.86 29.55 -10.45
CA GLY A 237 28.73 29.59 -9.27
C GLY A 237 28.03 29.42 -7.91
N ALA A 238 26.70 29.27 -7.87
CA ALA A 238 25.99 28.99 -6.62
C ALA A 238 26.03 27.49 -6.28
N ASN A 239 26.91 27.13 -5.34
CA ASN A 239 26.81 25.88 -4.59
C ASN A 239 25.68 26.00 -3.56
N LEU A 240 24.43 25.91 -4.00
CA LEU A 240 23.33 25.60 -3.10
C LEU A 240 23.46 24.11 -2.74
N PRO A 241 23.57 23.73 -1.44
CA PRO A 241 23.63 22.32 -1.05
C PRO A 241 22.54 21.48 -1.73
N SER A 242 22.73 20.17 -1.88
CA SER A 242 21.60 19.29 -2.20
C SER A 242 20.63 19.31 -1.02
N HIS A 243 19.40 19.80 -1.18
CA HIS A 243 18.47 20.01 -0.07
C HIS A 243 17.24 19.08 -0.18
N GLY A 244 16.64 18.69 0.96
CA GLY A 244 15.29 18.11 1.05
C GLY A 244 15.17 16.59 0.81
N GLY A 245 14.45 15.89 1.69
CA GLY A 245 14.30 14.43 1.69
C GLY A 245 13.52 13.85 0.49
N ALA A 246 13.65 12.53 0.35
CA ALA A 246 12.98 11.66 -0.62
C ALA A 246 11.62 12.16 -1.11
N GLY A 247 11.51 12.52 -2.39
CA GLY A 247 10.26 12.88 -3.03
C GLY A 247 9.94 14.38 -3.04
N GLY A 248 10.84 15.30 -2.67
CA GLY A 248 10.66 16.74 -2.90
C GLY A 248 11.61 17.32 -3.95
N ALA A 249 11.19 18.34 -4.71
CA ALA A 249 12.17 19.33 -5.18
C ALA A 249 12.40 20.33 -4.03
N SER A 250 13.65 20.76 -3.86
CA SER A 250 14.04 21.50 -2.68
C SER A 250 13.78 23.00 -2.73
N GLY A 251 13.53 23.56 -1.54
CA GLY A 251 14.21 24.78 -1.06
C GLY A 251 13.66 26.11 -1.55
N ILE A 252 13.99 27.17 -0.80
CA ILE A 252 13.63 28.54 -1.16
C ILE A 252 14.57 29.03 -2.26
N GLY A 253 14.05 29.21 -3.47
CA GLY A 253 14.73 29.89 -4.56
C GLY A 253 14.32 31.35 -4.65
N ALA A 254 15.29 32.25 -4.81
CA ALA A 254 15.05 33.65 -5.10
C ALA A 254 14.85 33.85 -6.61
N GLU A 255 13.75 34.48 -7.00
CA GLU A 255 13.59 35.02 -8.35
C GLU A 255 14.22 36.42 -8.34
N GLU A 256 15.28 36.64 -9.12
CA GLU A 256 15.86 37.97 -9.20
C GLU A 256 14.85 38.96 -9.77
N ALA A 257 14.64 40.04 -9.02
CA ALA A 257 14.33 41.32 -9.61
C ALA A 257 15.60 41.79 -10.35
N ARG A 258 15.43 42.11 -11.64
CA ARG A 258 16.45 42.65 -12.54
C ARG A 258 17.55 43.43 -11.80
N GLY A 259 18.79 42.97 -11.94
CA GLY A 259 19.95 43.79 -11.64
C GLY A 259 19.85 45.11 -12.42
N VAL A 260 19.80 46.22 -11.70
CA VAL A 260 20.05 47.57 -12.22
C VAL A 260 21.54 47.86 -12.14
#